data_AF-A0A1M3M1G8-F1
#
_entry.id   AF-A0A1M3M1G8-F1
#
_cell.length_a   1.000
_cell.length_b   1.000
_cell.length_c   1.000
_cell.angle_alpha   90.00
_cell.angle_beta   90.00
_cell.angle_gamma   90.00
#
_symmetry.space_group_name_H-M   'P 1'
#
loop_
_entity.id
_entity.type
_entity.pdbx_description
1 polymer ?
#
loop_
_entity_poly.entity_id
_entity_poly.type
_entity_poly.pdbx_seq_one_letter_code
_entity_poly.pdbx_strand_id
1 'polypeptide(L)'
;MMADFAFDPDAPKKPTNLSINASLLEAAKQMKINVSKACERGLQMQIAEIQAKRWQQENAEALDSSNAFVEANGLPLAKFRQF
;
A
#
# COMPACT_ATOMS: atom_id res chain seq x y z
N MET A 1 17.97 -0.88 -9.34
CA MET A 1 17.41 -0.21 -8.15
C MET A 1 16.03 0.28 -8.55
N MET A 2 14.98 -0.46 -8.20
CA MET A 2 13.60 -0.13 -8.59
C MET A 2 13.19 1.11 -7.81
N ALA A 3 12.69 2.13 -8.50
CA ALA A 3 12.28 3.38 -7.87
C ALA A 3 11.06 3.13 -6.97
N ASP A 4 11.23 3.37 -5.66
CA ASP A 4 10.09 3.46 -4.74
C ASP A 4 9.18 4.60 -5.20
N PHE A 5 7.89 4.30 -5.36
CA PHE A 5 6.92 5.33 -5.67
C PHE A 5 6.59 6.10 -4.39
N ALA A 6 7.16 7.30 -4.26
CA ALA A 6 6.77 8.25 -3.22
C ALA A 6 5.59 9.10 -3.72
N PHE A 7 4.45 9.03 -3.03
CA PHE A 7 3.31 9.89 -3.32
C PHE A 7 3.62 11.33 -2.87
N ASP A 8 3.58 12.26 -3.82
CA ASP A 8 3.70 13.69 -3.57
C ASP A 8 2.29 14.32 -3.50
N PRO A 9 1.83 14.81 -2.33
CA PRO A 9 0.51 15.41 -2.19
C PRO A 9 0.37 16.76 -2.91
N ASP A 10 1.49 17.42 -3.23
CA ASP A 10 1.53 18.75 -3.86
C ASP A 10 1.75 18.66 -5.38
N ALA A 11 1.91 17.46 -5.92
CA ALA A 11 2.08 17.24 -7.35
C ALA A 11 0.86 17.74 -8.16
N PRO A 12 1.07 18.39 -9.32
CA PRO A 12 -0.02 18.94 -10.12
C PRO A 12 -0.92 17.82 -10.68
N LYS A 13 -2.23 17.99 -10.52
CA LYS A 13 -3.23 17.04 -11.03
C LYS A 13 -3.29 17.08 -12.55
N LYS A 14 -3.19 15.91 -13.18
CA LYS A 14 -3.36 15.76 -14.63
C LYS A 14 -4.75 15.22 -14.95
N PRO A 15 -5.55 15.90 -15.79
CA PRO A 15 -6.83 15.36 -16.23
C PRO A 15 -6.58 14.08 -17.04
N THR A 16 -7.23 13.00 -16.63
CA THR A 16 -7.09 11.68 -17.25
C THR A 16 -8.48 11.19 -17.62
N ASN A 17 -8.68 10.82 -18.88
CA ASN A 17 -9.95 10.25 -19.33
C ASN A 17 -9.95 8.74 -19.06
N LEU A 18 -10.98 8.23 -18.41
CA LEU A 18 -11.08 6.82 -18.05
C LEU A 18 -12.53 6.34 -18.06
N SER A 19 -12.72 5.07 -18.39
CA SER A 19 -14.03 4.43 -18.42
C SER A 19 -14.39 3.88 -17.05
N ILE A 20 -15.53 4.30 -16.50
CA ILE A 20 -16.10 3.79 -15.24
C ILE A 20 -17.48 3.21 -15.54
N ASN A 21 -17.89 2.21 -14.77
CA ASN A 21 -19.25 1.68 -14.81
C ASN A 21 -20.29 2.80 -14.60
N ALA A 22 -21.28 2.88 -15.49
CA ALA A 22 -22.28 3.95 -15.48
C ALA A 22 -23.15 3.94 -14.21
N SER A 23 -23.59 2.77 -13.74
CA SER A 23 -24.40 2.66 -12.53
C SER A 23 -23.65 3.15 -11.28
N LEU A 24 -22.34 2.87 -11.20
CA LEU A 24 -21.49 3.37 -10.13
C LEU A 24 -21.35 4.90 -10.19
N LEU A 25 -21.20 5.46 -11.39
CA LEU A 25 -21.09 6.91 -11.58
C LEU A 25 -22.39 7.62 -11.18
N GLU A 26 -23.55 7.06 -11.55
CA GLU A 26 -24.84 7.61 -11.15
C GLU A 26 -25.06 7.54 -9.64
N ALA A 27 -24.72 6.41 -9.00
CA ALA A 27 -24.77 6.29 -7.55
C ALA A 27 -23.86 7.33 -6.86
N ALA A 28 -22.64 7.52 -7.36
CA ALA A 28 -21.70 8.51 -6.82
C ALA A 28 -22.24 9.93 -6.94
N LYS A 29 -22.88 10.29 -8.07
CA LYS A 29 -23.53 11.59 -8.26
C LYS A 29 -24.67 11.81 -7.26
N GLN A 30 -25.56 10.82 -7.09
CA GLN A 30 -26.67 10.89 -6.14
C GLN A 30 -26.19 11.10 -4.70
N MET A 31 -25.07 10.44 -4.35
CA MET A 31 -24.44 10.54 -3.03
C MET A 31 -23.50 11.76 -2.90
N LYS A 32 -23.39 12.62 -3.91
CA LYS A 32 -22.49 13.79 -3.95
C LYS A 32 -21.02 13.44 -3.68
N ILE A 33 -20.59 12.27 -4.13
CA ILE A 33 -19.20 11.81 -3.99
C ILE A 33 -18.32 12.51 -5.02
N ASN A 34 -17.17 13.01 -4.58
CA ASN A 34 -16.13 13.50 -5.48
C ASN A 34 -15.41 12.32 -6.14
N VAL A 35 -15.82 11.99 -7.36
CA VAL A 35 -15.30 10.84 -8.14
C VAL A 35 -13.78 10.94 -8.35
N SER A 36 -13.26 12.12 -8.69
CA SER A 36 -11.82 12.30 -8.90
C SER A 36 -11.02 11.97 -7.65
N LYS A 37 -11.45 12.47 -6.48
CA LYS A 37 -10.80 12.18 -5.19
C LYS A 37 -10.93 10.70 -4.79
N ALA A 38 -12.06 10.07 -5.10
CA ALA A 38 -12.27 8.65 -4.84
C ALA A 38 -11.35 7.77 -5.70
N CYS A 39 -11.21 8.08 -6.99
CA CYS A 39 -10.30 7.38 -7.90
C CYS A 39 -8.84 7.54 -7.47
N GLU A 40 -8.43 8.75 -7.08
CA GLU A 40 -7.09 9.04 -6.56
C GLU A 40 -6.78 8.19 -5.33
N ARG A 41 -7.69 8.15 -4.36
CA ARG A 41 -7.56 7.28 -3.17
C ARG A 41 -7.46 5.80 -3.54
N GLY A 42 -8.33 5.33 -4.43
CA GLY A 42 -8.31 3.93 -4.88
C GLY A 42 -7.00 3.54 -5.55
N LEU A 43 -6.45 4.44 -6.39
CA LEU A 43 -5.17 4.22 -7.06
C LEU A 43 -4.00 4.19 -6.06
N GLN A 44 -3.98 5.10 -5.08
CA GLN A 44 -2.98 5.07 -4.01
C GLN A 44 -3.01 3.75 -3.22
N MET A 45 -4.20 3.29 -2.85
CA MET A 45 -4.37 1.99 -2.16
C MET A 45 -3.85 0.83 -3.02
N GLN A 46 -4.22 0.78 -4.29
CA GLN A 46 -3.78 -0.30 -5.18
C GLN A 46 -2.26 -0.30 -5.38
N ILE A 47 -1.64 0.87 -5.52
CA ILE A 47 -0.19 1.02 -5.62
C ILE A 47 0.49 0.54 -4.33
N ALA A 48 -0.02 0.93 -3.16
CA ALA A 48 0.51 0.49 -1.87
C ALA A 48 0.44 -1.04 -1.71
N GLU A 49 -0.67 -1.67 -2.09
CA GLU A 49 -0.83 -3.12 -2.05
C GLU A 49 0.21 -3.84 -2.94
N ILE A 50 0.45 -3.33 -4.15
CA ILE A 50 1.42 -3.91 -5.07
C ILE A 50 2.84 -3.76 -4.52
N GLN A 51 3.17 -2.59 -3.97
CA GLN A 51 4.48 -2.36 -3.35
C GLN A 51 4.70 -3.27 -2.14
N ALA A 52 3.70 -3.42 -1.27
CA ALA A 52 3.77 -4.30 -0.12
C ALA A 52 4.01 -5.77 -0.55
N LYS A 53 3.30 -6.25 -1.58
CA LYS A 53 3.49 -7.59 -2.13
C LYS A 53 4.91 -7.79 -2.68
N ARG A 54 5.43 -6.82 -3.42
CA ARG A 54 6.80 -6.87 -3.95
C ARG A 54 7.84 -6.90 -2.84
N TRP A 55 7.69 -6.01 -1.86
CA TRP A 55 8.58 -5.94 -0.71
C TRP A 55 8.61 -7.29 0.05
N GLN A 56 7.44 -7.89 0.29
CA GLN A 56 7.36 -9.20 0.94
C GLN A 56 8.10 -10.29 0.15
N GLN A 57 7.98 -10.30 -1.18
CA GLN A 57 8.69 -11.26 -2.03
C GLN A 57 10.20 -11.04 -1.99
N GLU A 58 10.65 -9.79 -2.08
CA GLU A 58 12.07 -9.42 -2.07
C GLU A 58 12.73 -9.71 -0.71
N ASN A 59 11.96 -9.63 0.38
CA ASN A 59 12.47 -9.80 1.74
C ASN A 59 12.14 -11.18 2.35
N ALA A 60 11.55 -12.10 1.58
CA ALA A 60 11.13 -13.40 2.06
C ALA A 60 12.27 -14.18 2.72
N GLU A 61 13.42 -14.30 2.05
CA GLU A 61 14.59 -15.02 2.58
C GLU A 61 15.15 -14.38 3.85
N ALA A 62 15.16 -13.05 3.93
CA ALA A 62 15.63 -12.32 5.10
C ALA A 62 14.67 -12.52 6.30
N LEU A 63 13.36 -12.52 6.04
CA LEU A 63 12.35 -12.81 7.05
C LEU A 63 12.45 -14.26 7.54
N ASP A 64 12.63 -15.23 6.64
CA ASP A 64 12.78 -16.64 6.99
C ASP A 64 14.03 -16.87 7.84
N SER A 65 15.17 -16.28 7.46
CA SER A 65 16.41 -16.33 8.23
C SER A 65 16.24 -15.74 9.64
N SER A 66 15.56 -14.59 9.73
CA SER A 66 15.24 -13.94 11.01
C SER A 66 14.33 -14.80 11.88
N ASN A 67 13.28 -15.38 11.29
CA ASN A 67 12.35 -16.27 11.98
C ASN A 67 13.07 -17.51 12.52
N ALA A 68 13.87 -18.18 11.69
CA ALA A 68 14.66 -19.34 12.08
C ALA A 68 15.64 -19.02 13.23
N PHE A 69 16.25 -17.83 13.19
CA PHE A 69 17.12 -17.37 14.29
C PHE A 69 16.36 -17.21 15.60
N VAL A 70 15.17 -16.59 15.57
CA VAL A 70 14.32 -16.41 16.76
C VAL A 70 13.81 -17.74 17.29
N GLU A 71 13.44 -18.68 16.42
CA GLU A 71 13.03 -20.03 16.83
C GLU A 71 14.16 -20.78 17.55
N ALA A 72 15.39 -20.67 17.03
CA ALA A 72 16.55 -21.35 17.62
C ALA A 72 17.08 -20.68 18.90
N ASN A 73 17.03 -19.34 18.98
CA ASN A 73 17.74 -18.58 20.04
C ASN A 73 16.79 -17.84 21.00
N GLY A 74 15.48 -17.91 20.75
CA GLY A 74 14.49 -17.08 21.40
C GLY A 74 14.53 -15.62 20.92
N LEU A 75 13.62 -14.80 21.46
CA LEU A 75 13.54 -13.39 21.09
C LEU A 75 14.77 -12.61 21.59
N PRO A 76 15.51 -11.95 20.68
CA PRO A 76 16.60 -11.06 21.06
C PRO A 76 16.09 -10.01 22.05
N LEU A 77 16.91 -9.73 23.07
CA LEU A 77 16.64 -8.70 24.06
C LEU A 77 15.36 -8.91 24.89
N ALA A 78 14.71 -10.08 24.83
CA ALA A 78 13.54 -10.39 25.66
C ALA A 78 13.82 -10.19 27.16
N LYS A 79 15.06 -10.42 27.59
CA LYS A 79 15.55 -10.18 28.97
C LYS A 79 15.48 -8.72 29.45
N PHE A 80 15.31 -7.76 28.55
CA PHE A 80 15.19 -6.34 28.86
C PHE A 80 13.77 -5.79 28.67
N ARG A 81 12.81 -6.65 28.31
CA ARG A 81 11.40 -6.25 28.17
C ARG A 81 10.84 -5.90 29.55
N GLN A 82 10.64 -4.62 29.82
CA GLN A 82 9.88 -4.12 30.95
C GLN A 82 8.40 -4.20 30.58
N PHE A 83 7.66 -5.08 31.24
CA PHE A 83 6.20 -5.19 31.15
C PHE A 83 5.54 -3.98 31.81
#